data_AF-A0A7R9YQL4-F1
#
_entry.id   AF-A0A7R9YQL4-F1
#
_cell.length_a   1.000
_cell.length_b   1.000
_cell.length_c   1.000
_cell.angle_alpha   90.00
_cell.angle_beta   90.00
_cell.angle_gamma   90.00
#
_symmetry.space_group_name_H-M   'P 1'
#
loop_
_entity.id
_entity.type
_entity.pdbx_description
1 polymer ?
#
loop_
_entity_poly.entity_id
_entity_poly.type
_entity_poly.pdbx_seq_one_letter_code
_entity_poly.pdbx_strand_id
1 'polypeptide(L)'
;LNPARELRCFAHSGALLALCQRDRHTHYAHLADERDELVRHVRAFWDASLAADAEFGVPRGRPCAVDVYVDGASAVHVVDVAPFADATTDALLFAWEELA
;
A
#
# COMPACT_ATOMS: atom_id res chain seq x y z
N LEU A 1 3.81 14.95 6.32
CA LEU A 1 4.17 13.51 6.28
C LEU A 1 5.51 13.39 5.57
N ASN A 2 6.37 12.45 5.95
CA ASN A 2 7.60 12.18 5.19
C ASN A 2 7.21 11.41 3.90
N PRO A 3 7.38 11.97 2.69
CA PRO A 3 6.96 11.29 1.45
C PRO A 3 7.69 9.96 1.20
N ALA A 4 8.86 9.76 1.83
CA ALA A 4 9.60 8.49 1.77
C ALA A 4 8.80 7.31 2.33
N ARG A 5 7.86 7.57 3.25
CA ARG A 5 7.12 6.53 3.99
C ARG A 5 5.66 6.42 3.58
N GLU A 6 5.30 7.05 2.47
CA GLU A 6 4.00 6.88 1.82
C GLU A 6 4.10 5.81 0.73
N LEU A 7 3.23 4.82 0.81
CA LEU A 7 3.26 3.61 -0.02
C LEU A 7 1.90 3.42 -0.67
N ARG A 8 1.89 3.02 -1.94
CA ARG A 8 0.68 2.53 -2.62
C ARG A 8 0.65 1.02 -2.53
N CYS A 9 -0.44 0.48 -1.99
CA CYS A 9 -0.73 -0.94 -1.89
C CYS A 9 -1.80 -1.30 -2.92
N PHE A 10 -1.63 -2.45 -3.58
CA PHE A 10 -2.63 -3.02 -4.48
C PHE A 10 -3.16 -4.30 -3.86
N ALA A 11 -4.47 -4.45 -3.82
CA ALA A 11 -5.10 -5.59 -3.19
C ALA A 11 -6.28 -6.11 -3.98
N HIS A 12 -6.48 -7.42 -3.92
CA HIS A 12 -7.60 -8.09 -4.53
C HIS A 12 -7.98 -9.33 -3.71
N SER A 13 -9.29 -9.64 -3.66
CA SER A 13 -9.81 -10.83 -2.98
C SER A 13 -9.31 -11.01 -1.53
N GLY A 14 -9.08 -9.90 -0.83
CA GLY A 14 -8.59 -9.93 0.55
C GLY A 14 -7.10 -10.28 0.66
N ALA A 15 -6.29 -10.09 -0.37
CA ALA A 15 -4.85 -10.27 -0.31
C ALA A 15 -4.12 -9.00 -0.77
N LEU A 16 -2.99 -8.69 -0.14
CA LEU A 16 -2.05 -7.67 -0.60
C LEU A 16 -1.24 -8.25 -1.76
N LEU A 17 -1.45 -7.75 -2.98
CA LEU A 17 -0.79 -8.22 -4.19
C LEU A 17 0.61 -7.60 -4.32
N ALA A 18 0.68 -6.29 -4.18
CA ALA A 18 1.89 -5.52 -4.40
C ALA A 18 1.89 -4.24 -3.56
N LEU A 19 3.07 -3.68 -3.32
CA LEU A 19 3.21 -2.35 -2.76
C LEU A 19 4.46 -1.66 -3.32
N CYS A 20 4.39 -0.35 -3.48
CA CYS A 20 5.50 0.47 -3.95
C CYS A 20 5.48 1.85 -3.28
N GLN A 21 6.56 2.61 -3.45
CA GLN A 21 6.62 3.98 -2.97
C GLN A 21 5.64 4.87 -3.76
N ARG A 22 4.91 5.74 -3.04
CA ARG A 22 3.95 6.69 -3.64
C ARG A 22 4.63 7.81 -4.42
N ASP A 23 5.72 8.34 -3.88
CA ASP A 23 6.60 9.29 -4.58
C ASP A 23 7.60 8.54 -5.47
N ARG A 24 7.32 8.53 -6.77
CA ARG A 24 8.19 7.92 -7.80
C ARG A 24 9.27 8.87 -8.34
N HIS A 25 9.29 10.13 -7.91
CA HIS A 25 10.20 11.14 -8.44
C HIS A 25 11.49 11.25 -7.62
N THR A 26 11.48 10.80 -6.37
CA THR A 26 12.59 10.93 -5.44
C THR A 26 13.17 9.58 -5.06
N HIS A 27 14.49 9.43 -5.17
CA HIS A 27 15.21 8.27 -4.65
C HIS A 27 15.63 8.50 -3.19
N TYR A 28 15.21 7.60 -2.30
CA TYR A 28 15.53 7.66 -0.87
C TYR A 28 16.42 6.48 -0.49
N ALA A 29 17.73 6.72 -0.41
CA ALA A 29 18.71 5.64 -0.20
C ALA A 29 18.47 4.81 1.08
N HIS A 30 17.99 5.43 2.16
CA HIS A 30 17.71 4.75 3.43
C HIS A 30 16.59 3.71 3.33
N LEU A 31 15.68 3.84 2.36
CA LEU A 31 14.60 2.86 2.16
C LEU A 31 15.14 1.50 1.71
N ALA A 32 16.33 1.44 1.13
CA ALA A 32 16.94 0.16 0.78
C ALA A 32 17.18 -0.72 2.02
N ASP A 33 17.59 -0.09 3.12
CA ASP A 33 17.86 -0.75 4.40
C ASP A 33 16.56 -1.00 5.19
N GLU A 34 15.58 -0.08 5.10
CA GLU A 34 14.29 -0.18 5.79
C GLU A 34 13.23 -1.02 5.05
N ARG A 35 13.48 -1.42 3.80
CA ARG A 35 12.49 -2.06 2.91
C ARG A 35 11.77 -3.23 3.57
N ASP A 36 12.52 -4.19 4.08
CA ASP A 36 11.96 -5.43 4.63
C ASP A 36 11.14 -5.16 5.89
N GLU A 37 11.50 -4.12 6.65
CA GLU A 37 10.74 -3.67 7.80
C GLU A 37 9.42 -3.01 7.39
N LEU A 38 9.45 -2.09 6.44
CA LEU A 38 8.24 -1.43 5.92
C LEU A 38 7.25 -2.44 5.35
N VAL A 39 7.74 -3.38 4.53
CA VAL A 39 6.92 -4.46 3.96
C VAL A 39 6.29 -5.31 5.06
N ARG A 40 7.05 -5.63 6.12
CA ARG A 40 6.54 -6.42 7.26
C ARG A 40 5.42 -5.71 8.00
N HIS A 41 5.57 -4.41 8.28
CA HIS A 41 4.55 -3.62 8.97
C HIS A 41 3.27 -3.50 8.14
N VAL A 42 3.38 -3.24 6.84
CA VAL A 42 2.22 -3.15 5.94
C VAL A 42 1.52 -4.50 5.81
N ARG A 43 2.25 -5.61 5.69
CA ARG A 43 1.66 -6.95 5.66
C ARG A 43 0.93 -7.29 6.96
N ALA A 44 1.54 -7.03 8.11
CA ALA A 44 0.91 -7.27 9.41
C ALA A 44 -0.37 -6.44 9.59
N PHE A 45 -0.34 -5.17 9.16
CA PHE A 45 -1.53 -4.31 9.12
C PHE A 45 -2.63 -4.90 8.23
N TRP A 46 -2.25 -5.41 7.06
CA TRP A 46 -3.19 -6.00 6.12
C TRP A 46 -3.85 -7.27 6.68
N ASP A 47 -3.05 -8.18 7.23
CA ASP A 47 -3.52 -9.43 7.84
C ASP A 47 -4.46 -9.16 9.03
N ALA A 48 -4.13 -8.17 9.87
CA ALA A 48 -5.00 -7.74 10.97
C ALA A 48 -6.32 -7.14 10.46
N SER A 49 -6.27 -6.33 9.39
CA SER A 49 -7.45 -5.75 8.75
C SER A 49 -8.39 -6.81 8.17
N LEU A 50 -7.83 -7.92 7.68
CA LEU A 50 -8.56 -9.09 7.19
C LEU A 50 -9.15 -9.95 8.32
N ALA A 51 -8.54 -9.95 9.51
CA ALA A 51 -9.10 -10.64 10.67
C ALA A 51 -10.25 -9.84 11.32
N ALA A 52 -10.22 -8.51 11.27
CA ALA A 52 -11.11 -7.63 12.02
C ALA A 52 -12.47 -7.27 11.36
N ASP A 53 -12.88 -7.95 10.27
CA ASP A 53 -14.17 -7.74 9.58
C ASP A 53 -14.63 -6.27 9.41
N ALA A 54 -13.75 -5.43 8.82
CA ALA A 54 -14.04 -4.12 8.22
C ALA A 54 -13.78 -2.84 9.06
N GLU A 55 -12.73 -2.79 9.88
CA GLU A 55 -12.42 -1.56 10.64
C GLU A 55 -11.64 -0.49 9.84
N PHE A 56 -10.91 -0.84 8.77
CA PHE A 56 -9.96 0.07 8.12
C PHE A 56 -10.39 0.65 6.76
N GLY A 57 -11.66 0.51 6.38
CA GLY A 57 -12.18 1.09 5.13
C GLY A 57 -11.68 0.44 3.83
N VAL A 58 -10.90 -0.65 3.90
CA VAL A 58 -10.45 -1.42 2.74
C VAL A 58 -11.58 -2.36 2.27
N PRO A 59 -12.07 -2.23 1.01
CA PRO A 59 -13.17 -3.06 0.51
C PRO A 59 -12.82 -4.55 0.50
N ARG A 60 -13.63 -5.39 1.17
CA ARG A 60 -13.54 -6.85 1.04
C ARG A 60 -14.07 -7.29 -0.32
N GLY A 61 -13.30 -8.13 -1.01
CA GLY A 61 -13.71 -8.80 -2.25
C GLY A 61 -13.69 -7.95 -3.52
N ARG A 62 -13.47 -6.63 -3.44
CA ARG A 62 -13.23 -5.79 -4.61
C ARG A 62 -11.74 -5.42 -4.71
N PRO A 63 -11.14 -5.49 -5.91
CA PRO A 63 -9.79 -4.99 -6.08
C PRO A 63 -9.75 -3.48 -5.82
N CYS A 64 -8.73 -3.02 -5.12
CA CYS A 64 -8.52 -1.61 -4.81
C CYS A 64 -7.02 -1.26 -4.75
N ALA A 65 -6.73 0.02 -4.94
CA ALA A 65 -5.45 0.62 -4.56
C ALA A 65 -5.65 1.39 -3.24
N VAL A 66 -4.71 1.27 -2.31
CA VAL A 66 -4.77 1.92 -1.00
C VAL A 66 -3.45 2.61 -0.75
N ASP A 67 -3.49 3.93 -0.54
CA ASP A 67 -2.33 4.68 -0.12
C ASP A 67 -2.23 4.61 1.41
N VAL A 68 -1.06 4.24 1.93
CA VAL A 68 -0.78 4.13 3.36
C VAL A 68 0.45 4.95 3.73
N TYR A 69 0.47 5.44 4.97
CA TYR A 69 1.63 6.09 5.57
C TYR A 69 2.16 5.28 6.75
N VAL A 70 3.46 5.03 6.78
CA VAL A 70 4.15 4.39 7.91
C VAL A 70 4.83 5.44 8.77
N ASP A 71 4.32 5.69 9.96
CA ASP A 71 4.86 6.72 10.86
C ASP A 71 6.15 6.29 11.56
N GLY A 72 6.79 7.22 12.28
CA GLY A 72 8.07 6.97 12.96
C GLY A 72 8.02 5.91 14.07
N ALA A 73 6.83 5.50 14.52
CA ALA A 73 6.61 4.41 15.46
C ALA A 73 6.21 3.10 14.75
N SER A 74 6.32 3.06 13.43
CA SER A 74 5.97 1.96 12.54
C SER A 74 4.48 1.59 12.54
N ALA A 75 3.61 2.52 12.96
CA ALA A 75 2.17 2.37 12.78
C ALA A 75 1.79 2.72 11.34
N VAL A 76 0.86 1.93 10.78
CA VAL A 76 0.36 2.07 9.41
C VAL A 76 -0.99 2.78 9.44
N HIS A 77 -1.10 3.84 8.64
CA HIS A 77 -2.30 4.68 8.53
C HIS A 77 -2.83 4.66 7.11
N VAL A 78 -4.13 4.43 6.91
CA VAL A 78 -4.75 4.58 5.59
C VAL A 78 -4.89 6.07 5.26
N VAL A 79 -4.40 6.46 4.08
CA VAL A 79 -4.43 7.84 3.59
C VAL A 79 -5.55 8.02 2.56
N ASP A 80 -5.63 7.10 1.59
CA ASP A 80 -6.63 7.14 0.52
C ASP A 80 -6.97 5.73 0.02
N VAL A 81 -8.17 5.57 -0.54
CA VAL A 81 -8.62 4.33 -1.19
C VAL A 81 -9.14 4.68 -2.58
N ALA A 82 -8.49 4.12 -3.59
CA ALA A 82 -8.79 4.36 -5.00
C ALA A 82 -9.28 3.08 -5.71
N PRO A 83 -10.05 3.23 -6.81
CA PRO A 83 -10.43 2.11 -7.65
C PRO A 83 -9.21 1.36 -8.21
N PHE A 84 -9.33 0.05 -8.36
CA PHE A 84 -8.36 -0.73 -9.12
C PHE A 84 -8.71 -0.64 -10.61
N ALA A 85 -8.33 0.47 -11.24
CA ALA A 85 -8.60 0.73 -12.64
C ALA A 85 -7.54 1.65 -13.25
N ASP A 86 -7.05 1.26 -14.42
CA ASP A 86 -6.04 1.98 -15.20
C ASP A 86 -6.50 3.36 -15.64
N ALA A 87 -7.77 3.50 -15.99
CA ALA A 87 -8.36 4.75 -16.46
C ALA A 87 -8.37 5.85 -15.38
N THR A 88 -8.31 5.50 -14.10
CA THR A 88 -8.53 6.45 -13.00
C THR A 88 -7.45 6.42 -11.92
N THR A 89 -6.52 5.48 -11.96
CA THR A 89 -5.51 5.31 -10.91
C THR A 89 -4.15 5.03 -11.52
N ASP A 90 -3.14 5.77 -11.06
CA ASP A 90 -1.76 5.56 -11.51
C ASP A 90 -1.16 4.32 -10.80
N ALA A 91 -0.65 3.35 -11.57
CA ALA A 91 -0.01 2.15 -11.04
C ALA A 91 1.42 2.41 -10.49
N LEU A 92 1.93 3.62 -10.69
CA LEU A 92 3.22 4.11 -10.22
C LEU A 92 4.41 3.30 -10.75
N LEU A 93 4.93 2.37 -9.95
CA LEU A 93 6.10 1.56 -10.28
C LEU A 93 5.72 0.19 -10.87
N PHE A 94 4.43 -0.06 -11.08
CA PHE A 94 3.92 -1.25 -11.74
C PHE A 94 3.28 -0.92 -13.09
N ALA A 95 3.29 -1.89 -13.98
CA ALA A 95 2.33 -1.94 -15.08
C ALA A 95 1.04 -2.61 -14.59
N TRP A 96 -0.12 -2.23 -15.15
CA TRP A 96 -1.41 -2.79 -14.73
C TRP A 96 -1.51 -4.29 -15.04
N GLU A 97 -0.82 -4.74 -16.08
CA GLU A 97 -0.72 -6.14 -16.49
C GLU A 97 0.04 -7.01 -15.49
N GLU A 98 0.93 -6.42 -14.68
CA GLU A 98 1.67 -7.12 -13.62
C GLU A 98 0.82 -7.33 -12.35
N LEU A 99 -0.29 -6.59 -12.24
CA LEU A 99 -1.19 -6.61 -11.08
C LEU A 99 -2.42 -7.52 -11.30
N ALA A 100 -2.54 -8.13 -12.49
CA ALA A 100 -3.68 -8.97 -12.91
C ALA A 100 -3.53 -10.45 -12.56
#